data_AF-A0A8S0XIQ6-F1
#
_entry.id   AF-A0A8S0XIQ6-F1
#
_cell.length_a   1.000
_cell.length_b   1.000
_cell.length_c   1.000
_cell.angle_alpha   90.00
_cell.angle_beta   90.00
_cell.angle_gamma   90.00
#
_symmetry.space_group_name_H-M   'P 1'
#
loop_
_entity.id
_entity.type
_entity.pdbx_description
1 polymer ?
#
loop_
_entity_poly.entity_id
_entity_poly.type
_entity_poly.pdbx_seq_one_letter_code
_entity_poly.pdbx_strand_id
1 'polypeptide(L)' 'MHTPKHGSWLNLIECAFSKMARTFWRHIRVESVDELKARILKGIGEFNASPVLFRWNKFDLGVA' A
#
# COMPACT_ATOMS: atom_id res chain seq x y z
N MET A 1 -7.04 -4.89 -21.41
CA MET A 1 -6.73 -4.32 -20.08
C MET A 1 -5.91 -3.05 -20.32
N HIS A 2 -6.52 -1.86 -20.16
CA HIS A 2 -5.85 -0.58 -20.44
C HIS A 2 -5.17 -0.11 -19.15
N THR A 3 -3.86 -0.30 -19.05
CA THR A 3 -3.07 0.27 -17.96
C THR A 3 -2.77 1.73 -18.31
N PRO A 4 -3.15 2.71 -17.47
CA PRO A 4 -2.90 4.12 -17.78
C PRO A 4 -1.40 4.38 -17.87
N LYS A 5 -0.97 5.10 -18.93
CA LYS A 5 0.43 5.47 -19.20
C LYS A 5 1.03 6.38 -18.13
N HIS A 6 0.22 6.98 -17.27
CA HIS A 6 0.65 7.82 -16.16
C HIS A 6 0.23 7.10 -14.88
N GLY A 7 1.21 6.66 -14.12
CA GLY A 7 1.15 5.51 -13.22
C GLY A 7 0.26 5.71 -12.01
N SER A 8 -1.05 5.50 -12.19
CA SER A 8 -1.99 5.38 -11.07
C SER A 8 -1.61 4.24 -10.11
N TRP A 9 -0.97 3.19 -10.62
CA TRP A 9 -0.50 2.04 -9.85
C TRP A 9 0.67 2.37 -8.92
N LEU A 10 1.59 3.25 -9.34
CA LEU A 10 2.71 3.68 -8.50
C LEU A 10 2.17 4.36 -7.22
N ASN A 11 1.16 5.21 -7.38
CA ASN A 11 0.50 5.89 -6.27
C ASN A 11 -0.17 4.89 -5.29
N LEU A 12 -0.72 3.78 -5.77
CA LEU A 12 -1.34 2.75 -4.91
C LEU A 12 -0.30 2.07 -4.03
N ILE A 13 0.82 1.65 -4.62
CA ILE A 13 1.88 0.98 -3.88
C ILE A 13 2.58 1.96 -2.92
N GLU A 14 2.75 3.23 -3.32
CA GLU A 14 3.23 4.30 -2.44
C GLU A 14 2.30 4.52 -1.24
N CYS A 15 0.99 4.56 -1.46
CA CYS A 15 0.00 4.67 -0.38
C CYS A 15 0.05 3.46 0.57
N ALA A 16 0.19 2.25 0.03
CA ALA A 16 0.29 1.03 0.82
C ALA A 16 1.55 1.06 1.71
N PHE A 17 2.72 1.37 1.15
CA PHE A 17 3.96 1.52 1.92
C PHE A 17 3.88 2.65 2.95
N SER A 18 3.27 3.77 2.60
CA SER A 18 3.08 4.90 3.53
C SER A 18 2.18 4.53 4.72
N LYS A 19 1.16 3.68 4.50
CA LYS A 19 0.29 3.17 5.57
C LYS A 19 1.02 2.16 6.46
N MET A 20 1.77 1.22 5.88
CA MET A 20 2.59 0.27 6.62
C MET A 20 3.67 0.98 7.45
N ALA A 21 4.33 1.99 6.88
CA ALA A 21 5.33 2.81 7.54
C ALA A 21 4.78 3.53 8.79
N ARG A 22 3.55 4.06 8.69
CA ARG A 22 2.90 4.83 9.78
C ARG A 22 2.25 3.97 10.86
N THR A 23 1.98 2.69 10.58
CA THR A 23 1.28 1.80 11.52
C THR A 23 2.26 0.76 12.08
N PHE A 24 2.60 -0.22 11.27
CA PHE A 24 3.35 -1.40 11.66
C PHE A 24 4.85 -1.13 11.84
N TRP A 25 5.47 -0.37 10.93
CA TRP A 25 6.93 -0.18 10.96
C TRP A 25 7.38 0.95 11.89
N ARG A 26 6.52 1.91 12.24
CA ARG A 26 6.90 3.09 13.03
C ARG A 26 7.54 2.75 14.38
N HIS A 27 7.14 1.64 14.99
CA HIS A 27 7.61 1.21 16.31
C HIS A 27 8.14 -0.23 16.31
N ILE A 28 8.52 -0.75 15.14
CA ILE A 28 9.00 -2.11 15.05
C ILE A 28 10.37 -2.24 15.75
N ARG A 29 10.45 -3.16 16.72
CA ARG A 29 11.69 -3.60 17.35
C ARG A 29 11.74 -5.12 17.21
N VAL A 30 12.88 -5.61 16.76
CA VAL A 30 13.12 -7.02 16.42
C VAL A 30 14.55 -7.37 16.81
N GLU A 31 14.78 -8.62 17.16
CA GLU A 31 16.07 -9.10 17.65
C GLU A 31 16.94 -9.70 16.51
N SER A 32 16.33 -9.96 15.34
CA SER A 32 17.03 -10.51 14.18
C SER A 32 16.41 -10.07 12.85
N VAL A 33 17.19 -10.23 11.78
CA VAL A 33 16.73 -10.01 10.39
C VAL A 33 15.64 -11.01 10.00
N ASP A 34 15.68 -12.24 10.50
CA ASP A 34 14.66 -13.23 10.17
C ASP A 34 13.34 -12.95 10.89
N GLU A 35 13.38 -12.44 12.13
CA GLU A 35 12.18 -11.91 12.80
C GLU A 35 11.60 -10.73 12.00
N LEU A 36 12.45 -9.82 11.52
CA LEU A 36 12.01 -8.69 10.68
C LEU A 36 11.28 -9.17 9.43
N LYS A 37 11.85 -10.14 8.70
CA LYS A 37 11.23 -10.73 7.50
C LYS A 37 9.88 -11.37 7.83
N ALA A 38 9.82 -12.19 8.88
CA ALA A 38 8.59 -12.86 9.29
C ALA A 38 7.48 -11.84 9.63
N ARG A 39 7.84 -10.77 10.35
CA ARG A 39 6.94 -9.68 10.71
C ARG A 39 6.43 -8.90 9.49
N ILE A 40 7.30 -8.56 8.54
CA ILE A 40 6.89 -7.90 7.29
C ILE A 40 5.93 -8.79 6.48
N LEU A 41 6.27 -10.08 6.32
CA LEU A 41 5.43 -11.02 5.58
C LEU A 41 4.05 -11.19 6.23
N LYS A 42 3.99 -11.24 7.57
CA LYS A 42 2.73 -11.25 8.30
C LYS A 42 1.89 -10.00 8.02
N GLY A 43 2.49 -8.81 8.10
CA GLY A 43 1.80 -7.55 7.81
C GLY A 43 1.27 -7.47 6.37
N ILE A 44 2.01 -8.00 5.40
CA ILE A 44 1.55 -8.12 4.00
C ILE A 44 0.36 -9.09 3.91
N GLY A 45 0.41 -10.23 4.61
CA GLY A 45 -0.69 -11.19 4.67
C GLY A 45 -1.97 -10.58 5.23
N GLU A 46 -1.86 -9.84 6.34
CA GLU A 46 -2.98 -9.11 6.96
C GLU A 46 -3.57 -8.04 6.01
N PHE A 47 -2.70 -7.30 5.30
CA PHE A 47 -3.12 -6.31 4.31
C PHE A 47 -3.87 -6.94 3.13
N ASN A 48 -3.39 -8.09 2.65
CA ASN A 48 -4.02 -8.84 1.56
C ASN A 48 -5.34 -9.50 1.97
N ALA A 49 -5.50 -9.88 3.24
CA ALA A 49 -6.75 -10.47 3.76
C ALA A 49 -7.90 -9.45 3.83
N SER A 50 -7.59 -8.17 3.97
CA SER A 50 -8.57 -7.07 3.99
C SER A 50 -8.17 -5.96 3.01
N PRO A 51 -8.28 -6.21 1.69
CA PRO A 51 -7.84 -5.25 0.69
C PRO A 51 -8.73 -4.00 0.72
N VAL A 52 -8.11 -2.83 0.73
CA VAL A 52 -8.82 -1.57 0.56
C VAL A 52 -9.01 -1.31 -0.93
N LEU A 53 -10.25 -1.38 -1.39
CA LEU A 53 -10.60 -1.05 -2.77
C LEU A 53 -10.43 0.45 -3.00
N PHE A 54 -9.43 0.82 -3.80
CA PHE A 54 -9.29 2.20 -4.27
C PHE A 54 -10.38 2.52 -5.27
N ARG A 55 -11.23 3.49 -4.91
CA ARG A 55 -12.24 4.04 -5.82
C ARG A 55 -11.68 5.29 -6.47
N TRP A 56 -11.61 5.26 -7.79
CA TRP A 56 -11.38 6.46 -8.57
C TRP A 56 -12.68 7.25 -8.59
N ASN A 57 -12.72 8.41 -7.93
CA ASN A 57 -13.70 9.41 -8.30
C ASN A 57 -13.30 9.89 -9.69
N LYS A 58 -14.22 9.81 -10.67
CA LYS A 58 -14.07 10.60 -11.89
C LYS A 58 -14.02 12.05 -11.41
N PHE A 59 -12.83 12.63 -11.39
CA PHE A 59 -12.73 14.08 -11.40
C PHE A 59 -13.32 14.50 -12.73
N ASP A 60 -14.58 14.93 -12.71
CA ASP A 60 -15.15 15.71 -13.80
C ASP A 60 -14.40 17.04 -13.76
N LEU A 61 -13.24 17.06 -14.41
CA LEU A 61 -12.59 18.30 -14.77
C LEU A 61 -13.53 18.89 -15.82
N GLY A 62 -14.48 19.71 -15.38
CA GLY A 62 -15.48 20.38 -16.21
C GLY A 62 -14.81 21.27 -17.26
N VAL A 63 -14.23 20.64 -18.27
CA VAL A 63 -13.76 21.26 -19.50
C VAL A 63 -14.96 21.20 -20.43
N ALA A 64 -15.71 22.30 -20.41
CA ALA A 64 -16.58 22.69 -21.51
C ALA A 64 -15.74 23.00 -22.76
#